data_AF-A0A0S9PAT3-F1
#
_entry.id   AF-A0A0S9PAT3-F1
#
_cell.length_a   1.000
_cell.length_b   1.000
_cell.length_c   1.000
_cell.angle_alpha   90.00
_cell.angle_beta   90.00
_cell.angle_gamma   90.00
#
_symmetry.space_group_name_H-M   'P 1'
#
loop_
_entity.id
_entity.type
_entity.pdbx_description
1 polymer ?
#
loop_
_entity_poly.entity_id
_entity_poly.type
_entity_poly.pdbx_seq_one_letter_code
_entity_poly.pdbx_strand_id
1 'polypeptide(L)'
;MSPRLRLVLLVSTPALACALIGLLHPHHLTADTAARWQLMHLVLIPVFPLIGFAPWLIARRTSRVLGIVAAVAGYGFATFYTSLDLLAGVAAGTLQLAGVTEGKAPVYEIAREVGLIGVVSLVIACLAATVAVFVRRRLRALPGGVLAVAGAVLVQPGHIYPGLGTLAMLLLAAGLVALAVEVAPTRRAADTP
;
A
#
# COMPACT_ATOMS: atom_id res chain seq x y z
N MET A 1 -11.36 12.96 -18.48
CA MET A 1 -10.16 12.15 -18.16
C MET A 1 -10.25 10.78 -18.82
N SER A 2 -9.18 10.29 -19.47
CA SER A 2 -9.23 8.96 -20.12
C SER A 2 -9.36 7.83 -19.09
N PRO A 3 -10.01 6.69 -19.41
CA PRO A 3 -10.12 5.55 -18.48
C PRO A 3 -8.75 5.03 -17.99
N ARG A 4 -7.72 5.14 -18.84
CA ARG A 4 -6.33 4.81 -18.52
C ARG A 4 -5.76 5.75 -17.46
N LEU A 5 -5.86 7.06 -17.67
CA LEU A 5 -5.36 8.05 -16.72
C LEU A 5 -6.07 7.92 -15.37
N ARG A 6 -7.39 7.69 -15.37
CA ARG A 6 -8.15 7.43 -14.13
C ARG A 6 -7.59 6.24 -13.36
N LEU A 7 -7.33 5.12 -14.03
CA LEU A 7 -6.79 3.93 -13.36
C LEU A 7 -5.39 4.19 -12.80
N VAL A 8 -4.52 4.82 -13.59
CA VAL A 8 -3.15 5.18 -13.17
C VAL A 8 -3.17 6.04 -11.91
N LEU A 9 -4.02 7.07 -11.85
CA LEU A 9 -4.15 7.91 -10.66
C LEU A 9 -4.67 7.10 -9.46
N LEU A 10 -5.74 6.32 -9.64
CA LEU A 10 -6.32 5.54 -8.55
C LEU A 10 -5.32 4.53 -7.94
N VAL A 11 -4.45 3.92 -8.74
CA VAL A 11 -3.51 2.90 -8.23
C VAL A 11 -2.20 3.48 -7.69
N SER A 12 -1.84 4.72 -8.07
CA SER A 12 -0.56 5.32 -7.68
C SER A 12 -0.68 6.35 -6.57
N THR A 13 -1.76 7.15 -6.57
CA THR A 13 -1.90 8.28 -5.64
C THR A 13 -1.79 7.88 -4.17
N PRO A 14 -2.40 6.79 -3.67
CA PRO A 14 -2.25 6.41 -2.27
C PRO A 14 -0.80 6.12 -1.85
N ALA A 15 -0.08 5.32 -2.64
CA ALA A 15 1.32 5.00 -2.36
C ALA A 15 2.23 6.23 -2.47
N LEU A 16 2.02 7.09 -3.48
CA LEU A 16 2.76 8.34 -3.60
C LEU A 16 2.47 9.31 -2.45
N ALA A 17 1.23 9.39 -1.97
CA ALA A 17 0.88 10.18 -0.80
C ALA A 17 1.60 9.66 0.45
N CYS A 18 1.60 8.34 0.68
CA CYS A 18 2.37 7.73 1.77
C CYS A 18 3.88 7.98 1.63
N ALA A 19 4.45 7.95 0.41
CA ALA A 19 5.85 8.27 0.19
C ALA A 19 6.18 9.70 0.61
N LEU A 20 5.34 10.67 0.22
CA LEU A 20 5.51 12.09 0.55
C LEU A 20 5.36 12.35 2.06
N ILE A 21 4.33 11.78 2.69
CA ILE A 21 4.14 11.86 4.15
C ILE A 21 5.32 11.23 4.87
N GLY A 22 5.80 10.08 4.37
CA GLY A 22 6.91 9.33 4.90
C GLY A 22 8.22 10.10 5.00
N LEU A 23 8.48 11.06 4.10
CA LEU A 23 9.66 11.94 4.16
C LEU A 23 9.73 12.76 5.46
N LEU A 24 8.58 13.00 6.10
CA LEU A 24 8.48 13.77 7.35
C LEU A 24 8.29 12.87 8.58
N HIS A 25 8.27 11.55 8.40
CA HIS A 25 8.01 10.60 9.48
C HIS A 25 9.20 10.55 10.45
N PRO A 26 9.01 10.82 11.76
CA PRO A 26 10.09 10.67 12.73
C PRO A 26 10.55 9.22 12.81
N HIS A 27 11.85 8.96 12.94
CA HIS A 27 12.34 7.57 13.15
C HIS A 27 12.06 7.04 14.56
N HIS A 28 11.84 7.92 15.53
CA HIS A 28 11.63 7.56 16.92
C HIS A 28 10.44 8.32 17.51
N LEU A 29 9.64 7.60 18.30
CA LEU A 29 8.61 8.18 19.13
C LEU A 29 9.20 8.64 20.46
N THR A 30 9.38 9.95 20.60
CA THR A 30 9.87 10.65 21.80
C THR A 30 8.82 11.66 22.25
N ALA A 31 9.04 12.32 23.39
CA ALA A 31 8.17 13.40 23.84
C ALA A 31 8.01 14.50 22.78
N ASP A 32 9.12 14.91 22.15
CA ASP A 32 9.13 15.98 21.15
C ASP A 32 8.44 15.60 19.83
N THR A 33 8.42 14.31 19.48
CA THR A 33 7.86 13.85 18.20
C THR A 33 6.45 13.32 18.30
N ALA A 34 5.91 13.09 19.51
CA ALA A 34 4.69 12.35 19.74
C ALA A 34 3.44 12.97 19.08
N ALA A 35 3.26 14.29 19.17
CA ALA A 35 2.12 14.96 18.57
C ALA A 35 2.11 14.82 17.03
N ARG A 36 3.27 15.02 16.39
CA ARG A 36 3.43 14.85 14.94
C ARG A 36 3.25 13.38 14.53
N TRP A 37 3.82 12.46 15.31
CA TRP A 37 3.68 11.02 15.08
C TRP A 37 2.21 10.61 15.07
N GLN A 38 1.46 10.94 16.13
CA GLN A 38 0.05 10.60 16.28
C GLN A 38 -0.80 11.22 15.16
N LEU A 39 -0.63 12.51 14.87
CA LEU A 39 -1.38 13.20 13.82
C LEU A 39 -1.13 12.58 12.44
N MET A 40 0.12 12.25 12.14
CA MET A 40 0.49 11.61 10.88
C MET A 40 -0.25 10.28 10.69
N HIS A 41 -0.29 9.44 11.72
CA HIS A 41 -0.99 8.15 11.64
C HIS A 41 -2.52 8.34 11.57
N LEU A 42 -3.10 9.33 12.27
CA LEU A 42 -4.52 9.66 12.09
C LEU A 42 -4.86 10.02 10.63
N VAL A 43 -3.97 10.74 9.95
CA VAL A 43 -4.12 11.06 8.51
C VAL A 43 -3.93 9.81 7.63
N LEU A 44 -3.07 8.88 8.03
CA LEU A 44 -2.75 7.68 7.25
C LEU A 44 -3.79 6.55 7.38
N ILE A 45 -4.57 6.51 8.46
CA ILE A 45 -5.69 5.56 8.66
C ILE A 45 -6.59 5.44 7.42
N PRO A 46 -7.08 6.53 6.80
CA PRO A 46 -7.88 6.43 5.57
C PRO A 46 -7.04 6.18 4.30
N VAL A 47 -5.73 6.44 4.32
CA VAL A 47 -4.86 6.38 3.13
C VAL A 47 -4.31 4.97 2.91
N PHE A 48 -3.81 4.30 3.95
CA PHE A 48 -3.25 2.95 3.85
C PHE A 48 -4.22 1.95 3.20
N PRO A 49 -5.50 1.84 3.62
CA PRO A 49 -6.47 0.95 2.98
C PRO A 49 -6.56 1.06 1.46
N LEU A 50 -6.38 2.26 0.92
CA LEU A 50 -6.47 2.52 -0.52
C LEU A 50 -5.31 1.89 -1.31
N ILE A 51 -4.16 1.65 -0.67
CA ILE A 51 -3.06 0.88 -1.28
C ILE A 51 -3.50 -0.57 -1.51
N GLY A 52 -4.15 -1.19 -0.52
CA GLY A 52 -4.68 -2.56 -0.64
C GLY A 52 -5.74 -2.71 -1.74
N PHE A 53 -6.42 -1.63 -2.10
CA PHE A 53 -7.44 -1.60 -3.15
C PHE A 53 -6.86 -1.61 -4.57
N ALA A 54 -5.63 -1.12 -4.77
CA ALA A 54 -5.05 -0.93 -6.09
C ALA A 54 -4.86 -2.24 -6.89
N PRO A 55 -4.34 -3.36 -6.31
CA PRO A 55 -4.21 -4.62 -7.03
C PRO A 55 -5.56 -5.17 -7.53
N TRP A 56 -6.64 -4.99 -6.77
CA TRP A 56 -7.98 -5.40 -7.19
C TRP A 56 -8.45 -4.67 -8.46
N LEU A 57 -8.25 -3.34 -8.52
CA LEU A 57 -8.62 -2.52 -9.68
C LEU A 57 -7.94 -2.97 -10.98
N ILE A 58 -6.75 -3.57 -10.86
CA ILE A 58 -5.98 -4.13 -11.97
C ILE A 58 -6.48 -5.54 -12.29
N ALA A 59 -6.46 -6.46 -11.32
CA ALA A 59 -6.75 -7.88 -11.52
C ALA A 59 -8.16 -8.13 -12.09
N ARG A 60 -9.17 -7.39 -11.60
CA ARG A 60 -10.56 -7.54 -12.02
C ARG A 60 -10.82 -7.24 -13.51
N ARG A 61 -9.87 -6.56 -14.18
CA ARG A 61 -9.99 -6.22 -15.61
C ARG A 61 -9.60 -7.37 -16.53
N THR A 62 -8.88 -8.37 -16.02
CA THR A 62 -8.40 -9.50 -16.83
C THR A 62 -8.90 -10.84 -16.34
N SER A 63 -9.15 -11.02 -15.04
CA SER A 63 -9.64 -12.26 -14.44
C SER A 63 -10.56 -12.01 -13.24
N ARG A 64 -11.76 -12.61 -13.24
CA ARG A 64 -12.71 -12.51 -12.13
C ARG A 64 -12.18 -13.19 -10.87
N VAL A 65 -11.62 -14.39 -11.01
CA VAL A 65 -11.10 -15.18 -9.87
C VAL A 65 -9.92 -14.47 -9.21
N LEU A 66 -8.92 -14.06 -10.00
CA LEU A 66 -7.77 -13.33 -9.47
C LEU A 66 -8.16 -11.94 -8.96
N GLY A 67 -9.20 -11.33 -9.53
CA GLY A 67 -9.85 -10.16 -8.98
C GLY A 67 -10.36 -10.40 -7.55
N ILE A 68 -11.09 -11.48 -7.31
CA ILE A 68 -11.59 -11.82 -5.96
C ILE A 68 -10.43 -12.06 -4.99
N VAL A 69 -9.40 -12.81 -5.40
CA VAL A 69 -8.20 -13.03 -4.58
C VAL A 69 -7.53 -11.71 -4.22
N ALA A 70 -7.31 -10.82 -5.20
CA ALA A 70 -6.74 -9.50 -4.97
C ALA A 70 -7.63 -8.63 -4.06
N ALA A 71 -8.96 -8.75 -4.15
CA ALA A 71 -9.88 -8.02 -3.28
C ALA A 71 -9.80 -8.48 -1.82
N VAL A 72 -9.85 -9.79 -1.58
CA VAL A 72 -9.81 -10.37 -0.22
C VAL A 72 -8.46 -10.09 0.42
N ALA A 73 -7.37 -10.31 -0.32
CA ALA A 73 -6.02 -10.01 0.17
C ALA A 73 -5.79 -8.50 0.37
N GLY A 74 -6.29 -7.66 -0.55
CA GLY A 74 -6.27 -6.21 -0.40
C GLY A 74 -7.05 -5.73 0.83
N TYR A 75 -8.20 -6.33 1.11
CA TYR A 75 -8.99 -6.09 2.32
C TYR A 75 -8.25 -6.54 3.59
N GLY A 76 -7.54 -7.68 3.53
CA GLY A 76 -6.64 -8.12 4.59
C GLY A 76 -5.59 -7.06 4.93
N PHE A 77 -4.91 -6.51 3.92
CA PHE A 77 -3.97 -5.40 4.13
C PHE A 77 -4.68 -4.18 4.74
N ALA A 78 -5.80 -3.75 4.16
CA ALA A 78 -6.56 -2.60 4.64
C ALA A 78 -7.00 -2.77 6.10
N THR A 79 -7.33 -3.98 6.53
CA THR A 79 -7.77 -4.27 7.90
C THR A 79 -6.56 -4.30 8.84
N PHE A 80 -5.62 -5.21 8.59
CA PHE A 80 -4.55 -5.50 9.53
C PHE A 80 -3.45 -4.44 9.57
N TYR A 81 -3.14 -3.80 8.43
CA TYR A 81 -2.14 -2.74 8.39
C TYR A 81 -2.66 -1.44 8.99
N THR A 82 -3.95 -1.13 8.81
CA THR A 82 -4.59 -0.01 9.52
C THR A 82 -4.68 -0.26 11.01
N SER A 83 -4.90 -1.50 11.44
CA SER A 83 -4.81 -1.87 12.86
C SER A 83 -3.40 -1.64 13.42
N LEU A 84 -2.34 -1.98 12.67
CA LEU A 84 -0.97 -1.58 13.04
C LEU A 84 -0.88 -0.06 13.21
N ASP A 85 -1.41 0.71 12.26
CA ASP A 85 -1.33 2.18 12.24
C ASP A 85 -2.04 2.80 13.44
N LEU A 86 -3.20 2.25 13.80
CA LEU A 86 -3.95 2.65 14.99
C LEU A 86 -3.18 2.33 16.28
N LEU A 87 -2.57 1.15 16.38
CA LEU A 87 -1.86 0.71 17.58
C LEU A 87 -0.49 1.39 17.74
N ALA A 88 0.41 1.21 16.78
CA ALA A 88 1.77 1.75 16.82
C ALA A 88 1.84 3.26 16.57
N GLY A 89 0.89 3.78 15.79
CA GLY A 89 0.80 5.19 15.47
C GLY A 89 0.05 5.99 16.52
N VAL A 90 -1.25 5.71 16.61
CA VAL A 90 -2.17 6.54 17.39
C VAL A 90 -2.13 6.19 18.87
N ALA A 91 -2.27 4.91 19.24
CA ALA A 91 -2.31 4.51 20.64
C ALA A 91 -0.95 4.72 21.32
N ALA A 92 0.15 4.29 20.70
CA ALA A 92 1.49 4.53 21.25
C ALA A 92 1.82 6.03 21.33
N GLY A 93 1.43 6.83 20.33
CA GLY A 93 1.56 8.30 20.37
C GLY A 93 0.78 8.91 21.53
N THR A 94 -0.45 8.44 21.78
CA THR A 94 -1.29 8.86 22.91
C THR A 94 -0.63 8.54 24.25
N LEU A 95 -0.12 7.32 24.41
CA LEU A 95 0.60 6.90 25.61
C LEU A 95 1.84 7.77 25.85
N GLN A 96 2.60 8.06 24.80
CA GLN A 96 3.78 8.92 24.88
C GLN A 96 3.42 10.35 25.31
N LEU A 97 2.35 10.94 24.78
CA LEU A 97 1.86 12.26 25.17
C LEU A 97 1.37 12.30 26.61
N ALA A 98 0.80 11.20 27.11
CA ALA A 98 0.35 11.05 28.49
C ALA A 98 1.49 10.74 29.47
N GLY A 99 2.74 10.61 29.01
CA GLY A 99 3.88 10.22 29.84
C GLY A 99 3.88 8.75 30.28
N VAL A 100 3.03 7.91 29.68
CA VAL A 100 2.91 6.48 30.01
C VAL A 100 3.83 5.66 29.11
N THR A 101 5.04 5.37 29.58
CA THR A 101 6.08 4.71 28.77
C THR A 101 5.99 3.19 28.79
N GLU A 102 5.60 2.59 29.91
CA GLU A 102 5.56 1.13 30.12
C GLU A 102 4.51 0.43 29.24
N GLY A 103 3.40 1.11 28.91
CA GLY A 103 2.33 0.55 28.09
C GLY A 103 2.65 0.41 26.60
N LYS A 104 3.73 1.01 26.10
CA LYS A 104 4.02 1.05 24.65
C LYS A 104 4.54 -0.27 24.10
N ALA A 105 5.38 -0.99 24.86
CA ALA A 105 6.05 -2.19 24.35
C ALA A 105 5.05 -3.31 23.98
N PRO A 106 4.08 -3.68 24.85
CA PRO A 106 3.06 -4.67 24.48
C PRO A 106 2.20 -4.24 23.29
N VAL A 107 1.90 -2.93 23.17
CA VAL A 107 1.17 -2.38 22.03
C VAL A 107 1.95 -2.56 20.73
N TYR A 108 3.27 -2.31 20.73
CA TYR A 108 4.12 -2.53 19.56
C TYR A 108 4.25 -4.00 19.17
N GLU A 109 4.25 -4.92 20.14
CA GLU A 109 4.30 -6.36 19.86
C GLU A 109 3.09 -6.80 19.04
N ILE A 110 1.88 -6.48 19.50
CA ILE A 110 0.63 -6.78 18.77
C ILE A 110 0.59 -6.03 17.44
N ALA A 111 0.98 -4.75 17.41
CA ALA A 111 1.01 -3.96 16.18
C ALA A 111 1.90 -4.61 15.11
N ARG A 112 3.07 -5.12 15.49
CA ARG A 112 4.00 -5.80 14.57
C ARG A 112 3.41 -7.09 14.01
N GLU A 113 2.71 -7.87 14.83
CA GLU A 113 2.06 -9.11 14.38
C GLU A 113 0.97 -8.84 13.34
N VAL A 114 0.04 -7.94 13.65
CA VAL A 114 -1.02 -7.57 12.68
C VAL A 114 -0.43 -6.89 11.45
N GLY A 115 0.62 -6.07 11.63
CA GLY A 115 1.36 -5.47 10.53
C GLY A 115 1.90 -6.49 9.54
N LEU A 116 2.54 -7.56 10.05
CA LEU A 116 3.07 -8.64 9.22
C LEU A 116 1.95 -9.33 8.42
N ILE A 117 0.82 -9.63 9.06
CA ILE A 117 -0.35 -10.21 8.37
C ILE A 117 -0.84 -9.27 7.26
N GLY A 118 -0.90 -7.96 7.55
CA GLY A 118 -1.23 -6.94 6.57
C GLY A 118 -0.29 -6.98 5.37
N VAL A 119 1.03 -6.93 5.59
CA VAL A 119 2.03 -6.93 4.51
C VAL A 119 1.97 -8.21 3.68
N VAL A 120 1.86 -9.38 4.32
CA VAL A 120 1.68 -10.65 3.60
C VAL A 120 0.43 -10.60 2.71
N SER A 121 -0.66 -10.02 3.21
CA SER A 121 -1.89 -9.83 2.43
C SER A 121 -1.67 -8.90 1.23
N LEU A 122 -0.91 -7.81 1.38
CA LEU A 122 -0.57 -6.92 0.26
C LEU A 122 0.29 -7.62 -0.80
N VAL A 123 1.26 -8.43 -0.38
CA VAL A 123 2.10 -9.24 -1.27
C VAL A 123 1.23 -10.19 -2.09
N ILE A 124 0.31 -10.91 -1.45
CA ILE A 124 -0.65 -11.81 -2.13
C ILE A 124 -1.50 -11.02 -3.14
N ALA A 125 -1.99 -9.84 -2.77
CA ALA A 125 -2.77 -9.00 -3.66
C ALA A 125 -1.97 -8.56 -4.91
N CYS A 126 -0.71 -8.14 -4.72
CA CYS A 126 0.20 -7.75 -5.81
C CYS A 126 0.56 -8.94 -6.72
N LEU A 127 0.79 -10.12 -6.14
CA LEU A 127 1.00 -11.36 -6.90
C LEU A 127 -0.23 -11.71 -7.74
N ALA A 128 -1.43 -11.66 -7.15
CA ALA A 128 -2.68 -11.93 -7.87
C ALA A 128 -2.89 -10.97 -9.05
N ALA A 129 -2.64 -9.67 -8.85
CA ALA A 129 -2.67 -8.69 -9.94
C ALA A 129 -1.62 -8.98 -11.02
N THR A 130 -0.39 -9.29 -10.62
CA THR A 130 0.70 -9.63 -11.55
C THR A 130 0.35 -10.85 -12.41
N VAL A 131 -0.11 -11.94 -11.79
CA VAL A 131 -0.54 -13.16 -12.49
C VAL A 131 -1.71 -12.85 -13.42
N ALA A 132 -2.67 -12.04 -12.98
CA ALA A 132 -3.82 -11.65 -13.80
C ALA A 132 -3.41 -10.88 -15.07
N VAL A 133 -2.41 -10.01 -14.99
CA VAL A 133 -1.85 -9.32 -16.17
C VAL A 133 -1.01 -10.29 -17.00
N PHE A 134 -0.18 -11.12 -16.37
CA PHE A 134 0.70 -12.08 -17.02
C PHE A 134 -0.07 -13.07 -17.92
N VAL A 135 -1.22 -13.57 -17.46
CA VAL A 135 -2.05 -14.49 -18.26
C VAL A 135 -2.44 -13.90 -19.61
N ARG A 136 -2.61 -12.57 -19.72
CA ARG A 136 -2.99 -11.89 -20.97
C ARG A 136 -1.84 -11.20 -21.70
N ARG A 137 -0.83 -10.72 -20.99
CA ARG A 137 0.25 -9.87 -21.52
C ARG A 137 1.63 -10.52 -21.42
N ARG A 138 1.71 -11.71 -20.84
CA ARG A 138 2.92 -12.53 -20.70
C ARG A 138 4.04 -11.73 -20.03
N LEU A 139 5.25 -11.80 -20.56
CA LEU A 139 6.46 -11.19 -20.00
C LEU A 139 6.35 -9.67 -19.77
N ARG A 140 5.44 -8.98 -20.47
CA ARG A 140 5.19 -7.54 -20.25
C ARG A 140 4.69 -7.22 -18.84
N ALA A 141 4.11 -8.19 -18.14
CA ALA A 141 3.68 -8.04 -16.76
C ALA A 141 4.85 -8.05 -15.76
N LEU A 142 6.00 -8.64 -16.13
CA LEU A 142 7.07 -8.94 -15.17
C LEU A 142 7.72 -7.68 -14.58
N PRO A 143 8.09 -6.64 -15.36
CA PRO A 143 8.71 -5.45 -14.75
C PRO A 143 7.80 -4.80 -13.71
N GLY A 144 6.51 -4.61 -14.03
CA GLY A 144 5.55 -4.03 -13.10
C GLY A 144 5.28 -4.93 -11.88
N GLY A 145 5.17 -6.24 -12.10
CA GLY A 145 4.94 -7.21 -11.03
C GLY A 145 6.10 -7.31 -10.04
N VAL A 146 7.35 -7.37 -10.54
CA VAL A 146 8.55 -7.41 -9.70
C VAL A 146 8.64 -6.16 -8.83
N LEU A 147 8.44 -4.97 -9.42
CA LEU A 147 8.46 -3.71 -8.66
C LEU A 147 7.35 -3.66 -7.61
N ALA A 148 6.12 -4.06 -7.95
CA ALA A 148 5.00 -4.04 -7.02
C ALA A 148 5.21 -5.00 -5.85
N VAL A 149 5.66 -6.24 -6.11
CA VAL A 149 5.91 -7.24 -5.08
C VAL A 149 7.11 -6.85 -4.21
N ALA A 150 8.21 -6.38 -4.80
CA ALA A 150 9.36 -5.88 -4.05
C ALA A 150 8.96 -4.70 -3.15
N GLY A 151 8.21 -3.74 -3.69
CA GLY A 151 7.65 -2.63 -2.92
C GLY A 151 6.82 -3.12 -1.74
N ALA A 152 5.88 -4.06 -1.97
CA ALA A 152 5.05 -4.64 -0.93
C ALA A 152 5.86 -5.34 0.18
N VAL A 153 6.89 -6.12 -0.18
CA VAL A 153 7.76 -6.80 0.81
C VAL A 153 8.54 -5.79 1.66
N LEU A 154 9.04 -4.71 1.04
CA LEU A 154 9.83 -3.68 1.74
C LEU A 154 9.00 -2.82 2.70
N VAL A 155 7.67 -2.86 2.62
CA VAL A 155 6.77 -2.21 3.60
C VAL A 155 6.99 -2.75 5.01
N GLN A 156 7.34 -4.03 5.17
CA GLN A 156 7.54 -4.63 6.49
C GLN A 156 8.74 -4.03 7.24
N PRO A 157 9.98 -4.03 6.69
CA PRO A 157 11.13 -3.45 7.37
C PRO A 157 11.17 -1.92 7.29
N GLY A 158 10.60 -1.32 6.23
CA GLY A 158 10.69 0.11 5.97
C GLY A 158 9.53 0.94 6.51
N HIS A 159 8.37 0.32 6.77
CA HIS A 159 7.10 1.04 6.95
C HIS A 159 6.97 2.15 5.88
N ILE A 160 6.69 3.40 6.28
CA ILE A 160 6.83 4.59 5.43
C ILE A 160 7.98 5.48 5.91
N TYR A 161 8.91 4.98 6.74
CA TYR A 161 10.05 5.78 7.21
C TYR A 161 10.88 6.32 6.05
N PRO A 162 11.53 7.49 6.21
CA PRO A 162 12.48 8.01 5.24
C PRO A 162 13.53 6.96 4.85
N GLY A 163 13.84 6.88 3.56
CA GLY A 163 14.75 5.86 3.02
C GLY A 163 13.99 4.62 2.55
N LEU A 164 14.02 3.53 3.32
CA LEU A 164 13.51 2.23 2.86
C LEU A 164 11.99 2.23 2.67
N GLY A 165 11.23 2.87 3.56
CA GLY A 165 9.77 2.97 3.45
C GLY A 165 9.34 3.84 2.27
N THR A 166 10.00 4.98 2.07
CA THR A 166 9.81 5.81 0.87
C THR A 166 10.08 5.01 -0.41
N LEU A 167 11.21 4.30 -0.46
CA LEU A 167 11.55 3.43 -1.60
C LEU A 167 10.47 2.36 -1.83
N ALA A 168 10.00 1.70 -0.77
CA ALA A 168 8.94 0.71 -0.84
C ALA A 168 7.68 1.26 -1.52
N MET A 169 7.22 2.45 -1.09
CA MET A 169 6.06 3.12 -1.66
C MET A 169 6.25 3.53 -3.13
N LEU A 170 7.45 4.02 -3.50
CA LEU A 170 7.76 4.38 -4.88
C LEU A 170 7.80 3.16 -5.81
N LEU A 171 8.40 2.06 -5.36
CA LEU A 171 8.42 0.78 -6.09
C LEU A 171 6.99 0.25 -6.29
N LEU A 172 6.18 0.30 -5.23
CA LEU A 172 4.79 -0.12 -5.28
C LEU A 172 3.98 0.71 -6.28
N ALA A 173 4.09 2.04 -6.21
CA ALA A 173 3.44 2.95 -7.15
C ALA A 173 3.88 2.68 -8.59
N ALA A 174 5.18 2.60 -8.85
CA ALA A 174 5.73 2.35 -10.19
C ALA A 174 5.27 0.99 -10.75
N GLY A 175 5.31 -0.06 -9.92
CA GLY A 175 4.88 -1.39 -10.30
C GLY A 175 3.40 -1.47 -10.65
N LEU A 176 2.55 -0.88 -9.80
CA LEU A 176 1.09 -0.82 -10.02
C LEU A 176 0.74 0.00 -11.27
N VAL A 177 1.46 1.12 -11.53
CA VAL A 177 1.27 1.91 -12.76
C VAL A 177 1.64 1.10 -14.00
N ALA A 178 2.78 0.41 -13.99
CA ALA A 178 3.21 -0.43 -15.11
C ALA A 178 2.18 -1.54 -15.40
N LEU A 179 1.66 -2.22 -14.36
CA LEU A 179 0.59 -3.21 -14.52
C LEU A 179 -0.73 -2.58 -15.01
N ALA A 180 -1.10 -1.40 -14.50
CA ALA A 180 -2.31 -0.69 -14.89
C ALA A 180 -2.29 -0.25 -16.36
N VAL A 181 -1.14 0.19 -16.86
CA VAL A 181 -0.95 0.56 -18.27
C VAL A 181 -1.21 -0.62 -19.21
N GLU A 182 -0.80 -1.83 -18.81
CA GLU A 182 -0.96 -3.04 -19.61
C GLU A 182 -2.42 -3.51 -19.73
N VAL A 183 -3.27 -3.19 -18.75
CA VAL A 183 -4.70 -3.58 -18.72
C VAL A 183 -5.66 -2.47 -19.10
N ALA A 184 -5.19 -1.24 -19.28
CA ALA A 184 -6.05 -0.12 -19.66
C ALA A 184 -6.47 -0.23 -21.15
N PRO A 185 -7.75 0.03 -21.47
CA PRO A 185 -8.21 0.05 -22.86
C PRO A 185 -7.46 1.12 -23.68
N THR A 186 -6.89 0.74 -24.82
CA THR A 186 -6.39 1.68 -25.83
C THR A 186 -7.55 2.22 -26.66
N ARG A 187 -7.62 3.53 -26.85
CA ARG A 187 -8.75 4.27 -27.47
C ARG A 187 -9.00 3.98 -28.98
N ARG A 188 -8.47 2.91 -29.56
CA ARG A 188 -8.61 2.60 -30.99
C ARG A 188 -9.79 1.66 -31.25
N ALA A 189 -10.96 2.26 -31.48
CA ALA A 189 -12.05 1.74 -32.33
C ALA A 189 -13.31 2.66 -32.22
N ALA A 190 -13.14 3.99 -32.29
CA ALA A 190 -14.27 4.92 -32.37
C ALA A 190 -14.27 5.77 -33.65
N ASP A 191 -13.21 5.69 -34.48
CA ASP A 191 -13.07 6.44 -35.72
C ASP A 191 -12.78 5.48 -36.87
N THR A 192 -13.81 4.75 -37.31
CA THR A 192 -13.91 4.26 -38.68
C THR A 192 -15.35 4.52 -39.11
N PRO A 193 -15.60 5.54 -39.94
CA PRO A 193 -16.89 5.69 -40.62
C PRO A 193 -17.15 4.55 -41.61
#